data_AF-A0A563EK57-F1
#
_entry.id   AF-A0A563EK57-F1
#
_cell.length_a   1.000
_cell.length_b   1.000
_cell.length_c   1.000
_cell.angle_alpha   90.00
_cell.angle_beta   90.00
_cell.angle_gamma   90.00
#
_symmetry.space_group_name_H-M   'P 1'
#
loop_
_entity.id
_entity.type
_entity.pdbx_description
1 polymer ?
#
loop_
_entity_poly.entity_id
_entity_poly.type
_entity_poly.pdbx_seq_one_letter_code
_entity_poly.pdbx_strand_id
1 'polypeptide(L)'
;MTNVPRPVAAEEPCPLSGRRQAAAALSNSLAQFAELVELYEAKPEKHAATRVRLFGLLSVGSRVYRVLWLVATGINRPFLLEWHAEPCALELAIDARLVAAPLSEEFPYLITDAGRHTINWWYQLISPRREHRDFKPFWEAVTLR
;
A
#
# COMPACT_ATOMS: atom_id res chain seq x y z
N MET A 1 -2.40 -2.20 -36.29
CA MET A 1 -2.29 -3.38 -35.40
C MET A 1 -0.90 -3.37 -34.78
N THR A 2 -0.74 -2.66 -33.67
CA THR A 2 0.56 -2.54 -32.97
C THR A 2 0.65 -3.64 -31.92
N ASN A 3 1.59 -4.54 -32.14
CA ASN A 3 1.92 -5.65 -31.26
C ASN A 3 2.72 -5.08 -30.08
N VAL A 4 2.09 -4.88 -28.92
CA VAL A 4 2.76 -4.43 -27.69
C VAL A 4 3.14 -5.69 -26.91
N PRO A 5 4.45 -5.99 -26.73
CA PRO A 5 4.85 -7.17 -25.99
C PRO A 5 4.50 -7.00 -24.50
N ARG A 6 3.78 -7.98 -23.95
CA ARG A 6 3.64 -8.18 -22.50
C ARG A 6 5.05 -8.30 -21.89
N PRO A 7 5.35 -7.65 -20.75
CA PRO A 7 6.44 -8.12 -19.91
C PRO A 7 5.99 -9.43 -19.28
N VAL A 8 6.48 -10.55 -19.81
CA VAL A 8 6.43 -11.85 -19.13
C VAL A 8 7.58 -11.83 -18.11
N ALA A 9 7.36 -11.18 -16.98
CA ALA A 9 8.10 -11.53 -15.79
C ALA A 9 7.44 -12.81 -15.26
N ALA A 10 8.16 -13.91 -15.29
CA ALA A 10 7.80 -15.08 -14.51
C ALA A 10 7.91 -14.69 -13.03
N GLU A 11 6.82 -14.20 -12.46
CA GLU A 11 6.75 -13.85 -11.04
C GLU A 11 6.74 -15.12 -10.22
N GLU A 12 7.66 -15.20 -9.26
CA GLU A 12 7.60 -16.20 -8.20
C GLU A 12 6.23 -16.09 -7.53
N PRO A 13 5.54 -17.22 -7.28
CA PRO A 13 4.23 -17.19 -6.62
C PRO A 13 4.36 -16.46 -5.27
N CYS A 14 3.50 -15.47 -5.04
CA CYS A 14 3.45 -14.75 -3.76
C CYS A 14 3.48 -15.78 -2.62
N PRO A 15 4.46 -15.72 -1.69
CA PRO A 15 4.66 -16.78 -0.71
C PRO A 15 3.36 -17.00 0.08
N LEU A 16 2.73 -18.16 -0.14
CA LEU A 16 1.39 -18.51 0.32
C LEU A 16 1.29 -18.77 1.83
N SER A 17 2.40 -18.67 2.57
CA SER A 17 2.44 -18.92 4.01
C SER A 17 2.07 -17.65 4.80
N GLY A 18 0.77 -17.49 5.12
CA GLY A 18 0.33 -16.55 6.15
C GLY A 18 -0.77 -15.55 5.78
N ARG A 19 -1.72 -15.90 4.91
CA ARG A 19 -2.78 -14.98 4.40
C ARG A 19 -3.55 -14.20 5.48
N ARG A 20 -3.87 -14.81 6.63
CA ARG A 20 -4.46 -14.08 7.79
C ARG A 20 -3.46 -13.24 8.58
N GLN A 21 -2.20 -13.66 8.61
CA GLN A 21 -1.14 -12.92 9.30
C GLN A 21 -0.83 -11.61 8.58
N ALA A 22 -0.94 -11.56 7.26
CA ALA A 22 -0.65 -10.35 6.49
C ALA A 22 -1.63 -9.19 6.76
N ALA A 23 -2.94 -9.47 6.84
CA ALA A 23 -3.94 -8.45 7.17
C ALA A 23 -3.74 -7.87 8.58
N ALA A 24 -3.49 -8.76 9.56
CA ALA A 24 -3.15 -8.37 10.92
C ALA A 24 -1.82 -7.61 10.97
N ALA A 25 -0.82 -8.03 10.20
CA ALA A 25 0.46 -7.36 10.11
C ALA A 25 0.34 -5.94 9.52
N LEU A 26 -0.49 -5.74 8.49
CA LEU A 26 -0.79 -4.41 7.92
C LEU A 26 -1.43 -3.49 8.96
N SER A 27 -2.46 -3.96 9.66
CA SER A 27 -3.13 -3.16 10.69
C SER A 27 -2.19 -2.85 11.87
N ASN A 28 -1.41 -3.82 12.33
CA ASN A 28 -0.41 -3.63 13.38
C ASN A 28 0.70 -2.66 12.93
N SER A 29 1.09 -2.72 11.66
CA SER A 29 2.11 -1.83 11.10
C SER A 29 1.64 -0.38 11.08
N LEU A 30 0.36 -0.10 10.81
CA LEU A 30 -0.19 1.26 10.89
C LEU A 30 -0.23 1.80 12.32
N ALA A 31 -0.65 0.98 13.28
CA ALA A 31 -0.65 1.38 14.69
C ALA A 31 0.78 1.70 15.16
N GLN A 32 1.73 0.81 14.90
CA GLN A 32 3.14 1.04 15.22
C GLN A 32 3.72 2.26 14.48
N PHE A 33 3.28 2.50 13.25
CA PHE A 33 3.71 3.68 12.50
C PHE A 33 3.24 4.97 13.17
N ALA A 34 1.99 5.04 13.62
CA ALA A 34 1.47 6.22 14.32
C ALA A 34 2.29 6.54 15.58
N GLU A 35 2.57 5.53 16.42
CA GLU A 35 3.40 5.68 17.62
C GLU A 35 4.83 6.15 17.30
N LEU A 36 5.43 5.62 16.23
CA LEU A 36 6.77 6.02 15.81
C LEU A 36 6.81 7.43 15.22
N VAL A 37 5.74 7.90 14.57
CA VAL A 37 5.63 9.28 14.10
C VAL A 37 5.59 10.24 15.28
N GLU A 38 4.78 9.94 16.31
CA GLU A 38 4.75 10.75 17.54
C GLU A 38 6.11 10.76 18.23
N LEU A 39 6.78 9.61 18.31
CA LEU A 39 8.13 9.51 18.88
C LEU A 39 9.15 10.30 18.06
N TYR A 40 9.05 10.25 16.73
CA TYR A 40 9.91 11.01 15.84
C TYR A 40 9.73 12.50 16.12
N GLU A 41 8.51 13.01 16.18
CA GLU A 41 8.25 14.45 16.40
C GLU A 41 8.61 14.92 17.81
N ALA A 42 8.43 14.07 18.83
CA ALA A 42 8.68 14.45 20.21
C ALA A 42 10.16 14.40 20.62
N LYS A 43 11.01 13.62 19.94
CA LYS A 43 12.38 13.29 20.39
C LYS A 43 13.42 13.40 19.27
N PRO A 44 13.96 14.61 19.02
CA PRO A 44 15.01 14.86 18.02
C PRO A 44 16.23 13.95 18.15
N GLU A 45 16.63 13.62 19.38
CA GLU A 45 17.76 12.74 19.68
C GLU A 45 17.54 11.29 19.24
N LYS A 46 16.29 10.88 19.01
CA LYS A 46 15.91 9.53 18.57
C LYS A 46 15.56 9.45 17.08
N HIS A 47 15.69 10.54 16.32
CA HIS A 47 15.28 10.59 14.92
C HIS A 47 15.93 9.49 14.06
N ALA A 48 17.23 9.25 14.21
CA ALA A 48 17.94 8.28 13.37
C ALA A 48 17.41 6.85 13.57
N ALA A 49 17.25 6.41 14.81
CA ALA A 49 16.73 5.09 15.13
C ALA A 49 15.24 4.94 14.76
N THR A 50 14.46 5.99 15.00
CA THR A 50 13.01 6.01 14.71
C THR A 50 12.76 5.99 13.19
N ARG A 51 13.59 6.69 12.40
CA ARG A 51 13.56 6.64 10.94
C ARG A 51 13.71 5.22 10.40
N VAL A 52 14.71 4.48 10.86
CA VAL A 52 14.94 3.11 10.36
C VAL A 52 13.71 2.23 10.58
N ARG A 53 13.05 2.38 11.73
CA ARG A 53 11.81 1.66 12.04
C ARG A 53 10.63 2.12 11.18
N LEU A 54 10.45 3.42 11.00
CA LEU A 54 9.42 3.99 10.11
C LEU A 54 9.58 3.49 8.67
N PHE A 55 10.82 3.52 8.15
CA PHE A 55 11.15 3.00 6.82
C PHE A 55 10.84 1.51 6.68
N GLY A 56 11.17 0.70 7.69
CA GLY A 56 10.87 -0.73 7.69
C GLY A 56 9.37 -1.06 7.68
N LEU A 57 8.56 -0.32 8.45
CA LEU A 57 7.11 -0.54 8.49
C LEU A 57 6.43 -0.11 7.18
N LEU A 58 6.84 1.03 6.63
CA LEU A 58 6.24 1.56 5.42
C LEU A 58 6.69 0.83 4.15
N SER A 59 7.92 0.29 4.08
CA SER A 59 8.35 -0.46 2.90
C SER A 59 7.53 -1.75 2.70
N VAL A 60 7.05 -2.37 3.78
CA VAL A 60 6.18 -3.54 3.72
C VAL A 60 4.74 -3.15 3.34
N GLY A 61 4.23 -2.04 3.86
CA GLY A 61 2.84 -1.61 3.64
C GLY A 61 2.60 -0.76 2.37
N SER A 62 3.61 -0.07 1.85
CA SER A 62 3.47 0.94 0.78
C SER A 62 2.85 0.39 -0.50
N ARG A 63 3.17 -0.85 -0.87
CA ARG A 63 2.63 -1.51 -2.06
C ARG A 63 1.13 -1.78 -1.93
N VAL A 64 0.65 -2.13 -0.75
CA VAL A 64 -0.79 -2.30 -0.48
C VAL A 64 -1.48 -0.94 -0.44
N TYR A 65 -0.89 0.07 0.22
CA TYR A 65 -1.44 1.43 0.18
C TYR A 65 -1.52 1.98 -1.24
N ARG A 66 -0.55 1.64 -2.09
CA ARG A 66 -0.56 1.96 -3.52
C ARG A 66 -1.78 1.34 -4.21
N VAL A 67 -2.05 0.05 -4.00
CA VAL A 67 -3.27 -0.60 -4.52
C VAL A 67 -4.53 0.13 -4.04
N LEU A 68 -4.64 0.41 -2.74
CA LEU A 68 -5.80 1.11 -2.18
C LEU A 68 -5.96 2.52 -2.78
N TRP A 69 -4.85 3.24 -2.97
CA TRP A 69 -4.83 4.55 -3.60
C TRP A 69 -5.29 4.50 -5.05
N LEU A 70 -4.77 3.55 -5.83
CA LEU A 70 -5.18 3.33 -7.22
C LEU A 70 -6.69 3.07 -7.30
N VAL A 71 -7.19 2.12 -6.49
CA VAL A 71 -8.61 1.78 -6.47
C VAL A 71 -9.46 2.98 -6.05
N ALA A 72 -9.06 3.70 -5.00
CA ALA A 72 -9.78 4.87 -4.49
C ALA A 72 -9.79 6.06 -5.47
N THR A 73 -8.76 6.18 -6.32
CA THR A 73 -8.65 7.26 -7.33
C THR A 73 -9.19 6.88 -8.70
N GLY A 74 -9.79 5.70 -8.85
CA GLY A 74 -10.47 5.26 -10.07
C GLY A 74 -9.64 4.40 -11.02
N ILE A 75 -8.38 4.09 -10.67
CA ILE A 75 -7.56 3.10 -11.38
C ILE A 75 -7.90 1.72 -10.76
N ASN A 76 -9.07 1.21 -11.12
CA ASN A 76 -9.67 0.04 -10.46
C ASN A 76 -10.14 -1.05 -11.44
N ARG A 77 -9.88 -0.90 -12.74
CA ARG A 77 -10.13 -1.97 -13.72
C ARG A 77 -8.99 -3.00 -13.69
N PRO A 78 -9.25 -4.29 -13.94
CA PRO A 78 -8.22 -5.33 -13.93
C PRO A 78 -6.99 -5.00 -14.77
N PHE A 79 -7.18 -4.69 -16.05
CA PHE A 79 -6.07 -4.33 -16.95
C PHE A 79 -5.30 -3.07 -16.50
N LEU A 80 -5.94 -2.15 -15.78
CA LEU A 80 -5.28 -0.96 -15.24
C LEU A 80 -4.47 -1.29 -13.99
N LEU A 81 -5.05 -2.07 -13.07
CA LEU A 81 -4.33 -2.48 -11.86
C LEU A 81 -3.15 -3.38 -12.18
N GLU A 82 -3.28 -4.29 -13.14
CA GLU A 82 -2.15 -5.12 -13.62
C GLU A 82 -0.97 -4.28 -14.12
N TRP A 83 -1.22 -3.09 -14.67
CA TRP A 83 -0.17 -2.20 -15.16
C TRP A 83 0.43 -1.30 -14.08
N HIS A 84 -0.34 -0.95 -13.05
CA HIS A 84 0.03 0.07 -12.08
C HIS A 84 0.32 -0.46 -10.68
N ALA A 85 -0.06 -1.71 -10.38
CA ALA A 85 0.14 -2.37 -9.11
C ALA A 85 1.00 -3.62 -9.24
N GLU A 86 1.75 -3.91 -8.18
CA GLU A 86 2.45 -5.19 -8.04
C GLU A 86 1.42 -6.30 -7.77
N PRO A 87 1.43 -7.42 -8.52
CA PRO A 87 0.43 -8.48 -8.39
C PRO A 87 0.32 -9.03 -6.96
N CYS A 88 1.44 -9.30 -6.30
CA CYS A 88 1.48 -9.74 -4.90
C CYS A 88 0.76 -8.77 -3.95
N ALA A 89 0.85 -7.45 -4.19
CA ALA A 89 0.22 -6.45 -3.35
C ALA A 89 -1.29 -6.38 -3.56
N LEU A 90 -1.76 -6.60 -4.79
CA LEU A 90 -3.19 -6.69 -5.11
C LEU A 90 -3.81 -7.92 -4.47
N GLU A 91 -3.18 -9.08 -4.61
CA GLU A 91 -3.60 -10.33 -3.95
C GLU A 91 -3.68 -10.13 -2.43
N LEU A 92 -2.66 -9.49 -1.84
CA LEU A 92 -2.64 -9.20 -0.41
C LEU A 92 -3.78 -8.28 0.03
N ALA A 93 -4.11 -7.27 -0.77
CA ALA A 93 -5.22 -6.36 -0.50
C ALA A 93 -6.58 -7.08 -0.56
N ILE A 94 -6.73 -8.05 -1.47
CA ILE A 94 -7.94 -8.89 -1.59
C ILE A 94 -8.04 -9.86 -0.41
N ASP A 95 -6.97 -10.57 -0.10
CA ASP A 95 -6.90 -11.51 1.03
C ASP A 95 -7.15 -10.82 2.37
N ALA A 96 -6.65 -9.60 2.52
CA ALA A 96 -6.89 -8.76 3.69
C ALA A 96 -8.29 -8.12 3.72
N ARG A 97 -9.15 -8.40 2.73
CA ARG A 97 -10.50 -7.83 2.57
C ARG A 97 -10.51 -6.31 2.54
N LEU A 98 -9.43 -5.69 2.06
CA LEU A 98 -9.33 -4.24 1.86
C LEU A 98 -9.86 -3.85 0.46
N VAL A 99 -9.78 -4.78 -0.48
CA VAL A 99 -10.34 -4.67 -1.83
C VAL A 99 -11.18 -5.91 -2.11
N ALA A 100 -12.33 -5.73 -2.77
CA ALA A 100 -13.12 -6.83 -3.32
C ALA A 100 -12.72 -7.05 -4.79
N ALA A 101 -12.39 -8.31 -5.11
CA ALA A 101 -12.15 -8.73 -6.49
C ALA A 101 -13.44 -8.63 -7.32
N PRO A 102 -13.34 -8.25 -8.60
CA PRO A 102 -14.51 -8.19 -9.47
C PRO A 102 -15.03 -9.58 -9.82
N LEU A 103 -16.32 -9.66 -10.16
CA LEU A 103 -16.96 -10.92 -10.60
C LEU A 103 -16.50 -11.34 -12.02
N SER A 104 -16.06 -10.39 -12.84
CA SER A 104 -15.49 -10.62 -14.16
C SER A 104 -14.57 -9.44 -14.54
N GLU A 105 -13.81 -9.60 -15.62
CA GLU A 105 -12.88 -8.54 -16.09
C GLU A 105 -13.59 -7.23 -16.49
N GLU A 106 -14.89 -7.30 -16.77
CA GLU A 106 -15.74 -6.16 -17.13
C GLU A 106 -16.16 -5.30 -15.93
N PHE A 107 -15.86 -5.71 -14.70
CA PHE A 107 -16.19 -4.98 -13.47
C PHE A 107 -14.93 -4.45 -12.76
N PRO A 108 -15.04 -3.31 -12.06
CA PRO A 108 -13.91 -2.78 -11.30
C PRO A 108 -13.72 -3.54 -9.98
N TYR A 109 -12.50 -3.53 -9.49
CA TYR A 109 -12.20 -3.76 -8.08
C TYR A 109 -12.87 -2.69 -7.22
N LEU A 110 -13.39 -3.08 -6.06
CA LEU A 110 -14.05 -2.15 -5.14
C LEU A 110 -13.27 -2.06 -3.84
N ILE A 111 -13.05 -0.84 -3.36
CA ILE A 111 -12.50 -0.64 -2.02
C ILE A 111 -13.59 -0.98 -0.99
N THR A 112 -13.26 -1.82 -0.01
CA THR A 112 -14.17 -2.15 1.10
C THR A 112 -14.15 -1.03 2.13
N ASP A 113 -15.05 -1.08 3.12
CA ASP A 113 -15.03 -0.13 4.24
C ASP A 113 -13.72 -0.24 5.05
N ALA A 114 -13.21 -1.45 5.24
CA ALA A 114 -11.92 -1.68 5.88
C ALA A 114 -10.79 -1.04 5.07
N GLY A 115 -10.75 -1.26 3.75
CA GLY A 115 -9.76 -0.63 2.87
C GLY A 115 -9.84 0.89 2.88
N ARG A 116 -11.06 1.45 2.88
CA ARG A 116 -11.31 2.89 2.95
C ARG A 116 -10.79 3.47 4.27
N HIS A 117 -11.08 2.81 5.38
CA HIS A 117 -10.56 3.22 6.68
C HIS A 117 -9.03 3.18 6.71
N THR A 118 -8.42 2.10 6.23
CA THR A 118 -6.96 1.92 6.15
C THR A 118 -6.29 3.02 5.33
N ILE A 119 -6.75 3.30 4.11
CA ILE A 119 -6.12 4.33 3.26
C ILE A 119 -6.35 5.75 3.79
N ASN A 120 -7.51 6.02 4.40
CA ASN A 120 -7.78 7.31 5.04
C ASN A 120 -6.87 7.54 6.24
N TRP A 121 -6.66 6.51 7.07
CA TRP A 121 -5.76 6.61 8.21
C TRP A 121 -4.32 6.86 7.77
N TRP A 122 -3.83 6.10 6.79
CA TRP A 122 -2.52 6.35 6.18
C TRP A 122 -2.42 7.79 5.64
N TYR A 123 -3.44 8.26 4.92
CA TYR A 123 -3.47 9.61 4.35
C TYR A 123 -3.37 10.69 5.44
N GLN A 124 -4.13 10.56 6.53
CA GLN A 124 -4.09 11.50 7.66
C GLN A 124 -2.71 11.53 8.33
N LEU A 125 -2.03 10.39 8.39
CA LEU A 125 -0.68 10.30 8.97
C LEU A 125 0.39 10.90 8.05
N ILE A 126 0.35 10.67 6.74
CA ILE A 126 1.42 11.06 5.83
C ILE A 126 1.20 12.42 5.17
N SER A 127 -0.04 12.79 4.82
CA SER A 127 -0.35 14.01 4.04
C SER A 127 0.18 15.30 4.67
N PRO A 128 0.12 15.52 6.00
CA PRO A 128 0.72 16.70 6.63
C PRO A 128 2.25 16.77 6.50
N ARG A 129 2.89 15.63 6.23
CA ARG A 129 4.34 15.44 6.19
C ARG A 129 4.87 15.21 4.79
N ARG A 130 4.02 15.33 3.75
CA ARG A 130 4.36 14.95 2.37
C ARG A 130 5.57 15.69 1.78
N GLU A 131 5.86 16.90 2.24
CA GLU A 131 7.03 17.68 1.81
C GLU A 131 8.28 17.45 2.69
N HIS A 132 8.12 16.77 3.83
CA HIS A 132 9.24 16.51 4.74
C HIS A 132 10.16 15.46 4.11
N ARG A 133 11.48 15.73 4.04
CA ARG A 133 12.47 14.90 3.34
C ARG A 133 12.40 13.40 3.71
N ASP A 134 12.13 13.11 4.98
CA ASP A 134 12.11 11.74 5.51
C ASP A 134 10.78 11.04 5.23
N PHE A 135 9.71 11.77 4.87
CA PHE A 135 8.37 11.22 4.61
C PHE A 135 7.95 11.29 3.14
N LYS A 136 8.52 12.23 2.38
CA LYS A 136 8.26 12.45 0.96
C LYS A 136 8.37 11.17 0.12
N PRO A 137 9.40 10.32 0.25
CA PRO A 137 9.49 9.08 -0.52
C PRO A 137 8.30 8.14 -0.32
N PHE A 138 7.67 8.15 0.86
CA PHE A 138 6.50 7.30 1.13
C PHE A 138 5.23 7.82 0.48
N TRP A 139 5.04 9.14 0.53
CA TRP A 139 3.95 9.79 -0.17
C TRP A 139 4.06 9.51 -1.68
N GLU A 140 5.26 9.68 -2.23
CA GLU A 140 5.55 9.44 -3.64
C GLU A 140 5.34 7.98 -4.04
N ALA A 141 5.81 7.02 -3.23
CA ALA A 141 5.63 5.59 -3.49
C ALA A 141 4.16 5.16 -3.62
N VAL A 142 3.24 5.84 -2.94
CA VAL A 142 1.80 5.53 -2.98
C VAL A 142 1.07 6.34 -4.03
N THR A 143 1.42 7.62 -4.21
CA THR A 143 0.61 8.57 -4.97
C THR A 143 1.08 8.84 -6.40
N LEU A 144 2.37 8.64 -6.71
CA LEU A 144 2.90 8.91 -8.06
C LEU A 144 2.25 7.99 -9.08
N ARG A 145 2.00 8.51 -10.28
CA ARG A 145 1.41 7.77 -11.40
C ARG A 145 2.49 7.23 -12.32
#